data_AF-A0A0H3M6V2-F1
#
_entry.id   AF-A0A0H3M6V2-F1
#
_cell.length_a   1.000
_cell.length_b   1.000
_cell.length_c   1.000
_cell.angle_alpha   90.00
_cell.angle_beta   90.00
_cell.angle_gamma   90.00
#
_symmetry.space_group_name_H-M   'P 1'
#
loop_
_entity.id
_entity.type
_entity.pdbx_description
1 polymer ?
#
loop_
_entity_poly.entity_id
_entity_poly.type
_entity_poly.pdbx_seq_one_letter_code
_entity_poly.pdbx_strand_id
1 'polypeptide(L)'
;MVSATILQTNSGQFGVCESKKESVMQSVECNQTVLESGGHRSSCVLKKLKVMHFKLIYILLCQLFEKEGNVLVIKDKYKKVFSEITSHAYMIEPLIKSSILLHYFLIFSVYKAGKMMITRCLSSIDFYAVDMILCMLFDSICDNELNASACQKEILGIYHMMQCDDDKPNFYSIKFYKVILELFRDLIYARGNRYFDMVEIQAVNLLIISVGIQISLLGRSVYVHCCETGTDYQCCRSVILRFLHKVYMAIAHMYDNTATYPLIYICNMPFPKIVCEVCSPGFDSEFSKFVEKNQQKGKFGIICKSIVDNICNVAMVEGFESIYAMLNIYENMVYEIPGVYGHMLDYEDQQEQEQESESEDEELCKGAGYGR
;
A
#
# COMPACT_ATOMS: atom_id res chain seq x y z
N MET A 1 10.88 -2.30 32.75
CA MET A 1 12.00 -3.25 32.82
C MET A 1 11.47 -4.66 32.99
N VAL A 2 11.37 -5.42 31.90
CA VAL A 2 11.25 -6.88 31.88
C VAL A 2 12.05 -7.37 30.68
N SER A 3 12.96 -8.31 30.93
CA SER A 3 13.99 -8.84 30.03
C SER A 3 13.45 -10.05 29.27
N ALA A 4 13.74 -10.15 27.97
CA ALA A 4 13.53 -11.37 27.19
C ALA A 4 14.88 -12.06 26.95
N THR A 5 15.07 -13.21 27.60
CA THR A 5 16.26 -14.05 27.48
C THR A 5 16.11 -14.96 26.25
N ILE A 6 16.99 -14.81 25.27
CA ILE A 6 17.08 -15.73 24.12
C ILE A 6 17.87 -16.97 24.56
N LEU A 7 17.20 -18.12 24.58
CA LEU A 7 17.84 -19.43 24.70
C LEU A 7 18.55 -19.75 23.38
N GLN A 8 19.88 -19.61 23.38
CA GLN A 8 20.75 -20.17 22.35
C GLN A 8 20.74 -21.70 22.43
N THR A 9 20.38 -22.37 21.34
CA THR A 9 20.81 -23.74 21.08
C THR A 9 21.78 -23.73 19.92
N ASN A 10 23.04 -24.04 20.24
CA ASN A 10 24.17 -24.13 19.32
C ASN A 10 24.27 -25.49 18.62
N SER A 11 25.00 -25.46 17.51
CA SER A 11 25.67 -26.54 16.76
C SER A 11 24.75 -27.44 15.93
N GLY A 12 24.97 -27.69 14.63
CA GLY A 12 26.12 -27.50 13.76
C GLY A 12 26.26 -28.77 12.90
N GLN A 13 26.43 -28.64 11.58
CA GLN A 13 27.24 -29.51 10.68
C GLN A 13 26.77 -29.49 9.20
N PHE A 14 27.72 -29.11 8.34
CA PHE A 14 28.02 -29.54 6.96
C PHE A 14 27.00 -29.44 5.82
N GLY A 15 27.47 -28.81 4.73
CA GLY A 15 27.07 -29.17 3.36
C GLY A 15 27.28 -28.08 2.31
N VAL A 16 28.49 -27.98 1.74
CA VAL A 16 28.69 -27.34 0.43
C VAL A 16 28.00 -28.19 -0.63
N CYS A 17 27.16 -27.58 -1.47
CA CYS A 17 26.69 -28.21 -2.70
C CYS A 17 26.62 -27.17 -3.82
N GLU A 18 27.62 -27.21 -4.71
CA GLU A 18 27.50 -26.66 -6.06
C GLU A 18 26.39 -27.42 -6.80
N SER A 19 25.48 -26.71 -7.47
CA SER A 19 24.83 -27.28 -8.65
C SER A 19 24.49 -26.21 -9.68
N LYS A 20 25.17 -26.29 -10.82
CA LYS A 20 24.65 -25.83 -12.11
C LYS A 20 23.39 -26.63 -12.42
N LYS A 21 22.30 -25.97 -12.83
CA LYS A 21 21.36 -26.52 -13.83
C LYS A 21 20.51 -25.42 -14.46
N GLU A 22 20.43 -25.52 -15.79
CA GLU A 22 19.67 -24.68 -16.70
C GLU A 22 18.19 -24.61 -16.29
N SER A 23 17.65 -23.39 -16.20
CA SER A 23 16.25 -23.13 -15.87
C SER A 23 15.34 -23.42 -17.07
N VAL A 24 14.83 -24.65 -17.14
CA VAL A 24 13.63 -24.94 -17.93
C VAL A 24 12.42 -24.51 -17.10
N MET A 25 11.79 -23.39 -17.48
CA MET A 25 10.50 -22.97 -16.92
C MET A 25 9.46 -24.09 -17.14
N GLN A 26 9.18 -24.86 -16.09
CA GLN A 26 8.00 -25.71 -16.02
C GLN A 26 6.88 -25.00 -15.28
N SER A 27 5.67 -25.12 -15.80
CA SER A 27 4.44 -24.54 -15.24
C SER A 27 4.13 -25.17 -13.88
N VAL A 28 4.25 -24.40 -12.80
CA VAL A 28 3.88 -24.83 -11.46
C VAL A 28 2.35 -24.85 -11.32
N GLU A 29 1.78 -26.04 -11.15
CA GLU A 29 0.41 -26.24 -10.70
C GLU A 29 0.28 -25.88 -9.21
N CYS A 30 -0.61 -24.94 -8.91
CA CYS A 30 -0.82 -24.40 -7.57
C CYS A 30 -1.78 -25.33 -6.81
N ASN A 31 -1.25 -26.14 -5.88
CA ASN A 31 -2.07 -27.05 -5.07
C ASN A 31 -2.92 -26.29 -4.04
N GLN A 32 -4.22 -26.53 -4.14
CA GLN A 32 -5.32 -25.95 -3.38
C GLN A 32 -5.56 -26.71 -2.08
N THR A 33 -5.24 -26.12 -0.93
CA THR A 33 -5.81 -26.42 0.40
C THR A 33 -5.23 -25.34 1.33
N VAL A 34 -5.94 -24.35 1.89
CA VAL A 34 -7.24 -24.29 2.54
C VAL A 34 -7.70 -22.82 2.49
N LEU A 35 -8.88 -22.56 1.90
CA LEU A 35 -9.55 -21.25 1.86
C LEU A 35 -11.05 -21.46 2.17
N GLU A 36 -11.37 -22.35 3.10
CA GLU A 36 -12.74 -22.77 3.38
C GLU A 36 -13.29 -22.18 4.68
N SER A 37 -13.96 -21.04 4.54
CA SER A 37 -15.07 -20.65 5.40
C SER A 37 -16.00 -19.72 4.62
N GLY A 38 -16.77 -20.29 3.69
CA GLY A 38 -17.76 -19.58 2.88
C GLY A 38 -18.35 -20.48 1.80
N GLY A 39 -19.66 -20.36 1.56
CA GLY A 39 -20.44 -21.23 0.66
C GLY A 39 -19.71 -21.62 -0.65
N HIS A 40 -19.89 -22.88 -1.05
CA HIS A 40 -19.00 -23.61 -1.97
C HIS A 40 -18.73 -22.93 -3.34
N ARG A 41 -19.63 -22.06 -3.83
CA ARG A 41 -19.46 -21.36 -5.12
C ARG A 41 -19.00 -19.90 -5.01
N SER A 42 -19.41 -19.17 -3.96
CA SER A 42 -18.95 -17.79 -3.73
C SER A 42 -17.51 -17.75 -3.23
N SER A 43 -17.08 -18.76 -2.47
CA SER A 43 -15.70 -18.85 -1.97
C SER A 43 -14.70 -19.11 -3.10
N CYS A 44 -15.00 -19.98 -4.07
CA CYS A 44 -14.03 -20.38 -5.11
C CYS A 44 -13.53 -19.22 -6.00
N VAL A 45 -14.35 -18.19 -6.24
CA VAL A 45 -13.98 -17.07 -7.13
C VAL A 45 -13.41 -15.86 -6.37
N LEU A 46 -13.83 -15.60 -5.12
CA LEU A 46 -13.10 -14.67 -4.24
C LEU A 46 -11.65 -15.15 -4.03
N LYS A 47 -11.43 -16.47 -3.96
CA LYS A 47 -10.09 -17.06 -4.01
C LYS A 47 -9.34 -16.70 -5.29
N LYS A 48 -9.99 -16.75 -6.46
CA LYS A 48 -9.35 -16.34 -7.73
C LYS A 48 -8.97 -14.85 -7.71
N LEU A 49 -9.84 -13.98 -7.23
CA LEU A 49 -9.52 -12.56 -7.08
C LEU A 49 -8.33 -12.34 -6.15
N LYS A 50 -8.29 -13.02 -5.01
CA LYS A 50 -7.15 -13.03 -4.08
C LYS A 50 -5.86 -13.54 -4.72
N VAL A 51 -5.93 -14.59 -5.54
CA VAL A 51 -4.76 -15.11 -6.28
C VAL A 51 -4.25 -14.10 -7.32
N MET A 52 -5.15 -13.46 -8.06
CA MET A 52 -4.76 -12.42 -9.03
C MET A 52 -4.12 -11.22 -8.33
N HIS A 53 -4.69 -10.83 -7.18
CA HIS A 53 -4.18 -9.76 -6.34
C HIS A 53 -2.80 -10.10 -5.77
N PHE A 54 -2.65 -11.28 -5.17
CA PHE A 54 -1.38 -11.80 -4.69
C PHE A 54 -0.29 -11.77 -5.75
N LYS A 55 -0.59 -12.22 -6.98
CA LYS A 55 0.37 -12.19 -8.09
C LYS A 55 0.82 -10.77 -8.43
N LEU A 56 -0.07 -9.78 -8.41
CA LEU A 56 0.32 -8.38 -8.66
C LEU A 56 1.27 -7.88 -7.58
N ILE A 57 0.89 -8.04 -6.31
CA ILE A 57 1.67 -7.54 -5.17
C ILE A 57 3.02 -8.24 -5.07
N TYR A 58 3.05 -9.55 -5.30
CA TYR A 58 4.26 -10.34 -5.44
C TYR A 58 5.20 -9.78 -6.51
N ILE A 59 4.67 -9.49 -7.71
CA ILE A 59 5.49 -8.98 -8.82
C ILE A 59 6.08 -7.63 -8.43
N LEU A 60 5.29 -6.75 -7.80
CA LEU A 60 5.76 -5.46 -7.33
C LEU A 60 6.86 -5.62 -6.28
N LEU A 61 6.66 -6.46 -5.26
CA LEU A 61 7.66 -6.71 -4.23
C LEU A 61 8.99 -7.21 -4.83
N CYS A 62 8.96 -8.22 -5.70
CA CYS A 62 10.17 -8.82 -6.26
C CYS A 62 10.86 -7.93 -7.31
N GLN A 63 10.07 -7.23 -8.13
CA GLN A 63 10.62 -6.48 -9.25
C GLN A 63 11.04 -5.09 -8.82
N LEU A 64 10.30 -4.39 -7.97
CA LEU A 64 10.65 -3.04 -7.51
C LEU A 64 11.80 -3.02 -6.52
N PHE A 65 11.88 -4.00 -5.62
CA PHE A 65 12.81 -3.98 -4.50
C PHE A 65 14.00 -4.92 -4.70
N GLU A 66 15.09 -4.58 -4.03
CA GLU A 66 16.21 -5.45 -3.71
C GLU A 66 16.49 -5.40 -2.21
N LYS A 67 17.21 -6.40 -1.70
CA LYS A 67 17.50 -6.53 -0.28
C LYS A 67 18.92 -6.05 0.01
N GLU A 68 19.04 -5.07 0.89
CA GLU A 68 20.31 -4.55 1.40
C GLU A 68 20.37 -4.83 2.91
N GLY A 69 21.04 -5.92 3.30
CA GLY A 69 21.05 -6.37 4.68
C GLY A 69 19.64 -6.76 5.16
N ASN A 70 19.11 -6.05 6.16
CA ASN A 70 17.77 -6.28 6.72
C ASN A 70 16.72 -5.25 6.25
N VAL A 71 17.01 -4.54 5.15
CA VAL A 71 16.15 -3.51 4.58
C VAL A 71 15.83 -3.85 3.13
N LEU A 72 14.59 -3.63 2.72
CA LEU A 72 14.24 -3.64 1.30
C LEU A 72 14.37 -2.23 0.76
N VAL A 73 15.07 -2.08 -0.36
CA VAL A 73 15.31 -0.78 -0.99
C VAL A 73 14.77 -0.83 -2.41
N ILE A 74 14.14 0.25 -2.88
CA ILE A 74 13.72 0.34 -4.28
C ILE A 74 14.96 0.35 -5.17
N LYS A 75 14.98 -0.50 -6.21
CA LYS A 75 16.09 -0.55 -7.17
C LYS A 75 16.33 0.81 -7.82
N ASP A 76 17.60 1.16 -8.01
CA ASP A 76 18.03 2.48 -8.52
C ASP A 76 17.29 2.96 -9.78
N LYS A 77 17.00 2.04 -10.71
CA LYS A 77 16.28 2.40 -11.94
C LYS A 77 14.89 2.98 -11.65
N TYR A 78 14.19 2.48 -10.64
CA TYR A 78 12.87 2.96 -10.26
C TYR A 78 12.97 4.20 -9.36
N LYS A 79 13.97 4.28 -8.47
CA LYS A 79 14.27 5.51 -7.71
C LYS A 79 14.45 6.70 -8.65
N LYS A 80 15.22 6.52 -9.74
CA LYS A 80 15.41 7.55 -10.76
C LYS A 80 14.09 7.97 -11.41
N VAL A 81 13.27 7.00 -11.84
CA VAL A 81 11.96 7.29 -12.43
C VAL A 81 11.09 8.10 -11.48
N PHE A 82 11.05 7.75 -10.20
CA PHE A 82 10.27 8.46 -9.18
C PHE A 82 10.81 9.85 -8.87
N SER A 83 12.13 10.04 -8.82
CA SER A 83 12.76 11.36 -8.65
C SER A 83 12.48 12.32 -9.80
N GLU A 84 12.23 11.80 -11.00
CA GLU A 84 11.84 12.61 -12.15
C GLU A 84 10.35 12.97 -12.15
N ILE A 85 9.53 12.35 -11.30
CA ILE A 85 8.09 12.64 -11.17
C ILE A 85 7.86 13.75 -10.15
N THR A 86 8.57 13.73 -9.02
CA THR A 86 8.29 14.60 -7.87
C THR A 86 9.56 14.89 -7.06
N SER A 87 9.60 16.07 -6.43
CA SER A 87 10.65 16.43 -5.46
C SER A 87 10.57 15.61 -4.18
N HIS A 88 9.43 14.96 -3.90
CA HIS A 88 9.19 14.18 -2.69
C HIS A 88 9.41 12.68 -2.88
N ALA A 89 10.38 12.30 -3.70
CA ALA A 89 10.65 10.90 -4.01
C ALA A 89 11.03 10.06 -2.78
N TYR A 90 11.55 10.69 -1.73
CA TYR A 90 11.84 10.04 -0.44
C TYR A 90 10.58 9.43 0.21
N MET A 91 9.38 9.97 -0.06
CA MET A 91 8.12 9.44 0.49
C MET A 91 7.59 8.22 -0.26
N ILE A 92 8.07 7.97 -1.49
CA ILE A 92 7.50 6.92 -2.34
C ILE A 92 7.80 5.53 -1.78
N GLU A 93 9.02 5.31 -1.32
CA GLU A 93 9.42 4.00 -0.80
C GLU A 93 8.62 3.59 0.46
N PRO A 94 8.53 4.43 1.52
CA PRO A 94 7.66 4.16 2.67
C PRO A 94 6.21 3.90 2.28
N LEU A 95 5.64 4.70 1.36
CA LEU A 95 4.25 4.55 0.93
C LEU A 95 4.01 3.24 0.16
N ILE A 96 4.91 2.87 -0.75
CA ILE A 96 4.79 1.59 -1.49
C ILE A 96 4.92 0.42 -0.52
N LYS A 97 5.89 0.44 0.39
CA LYS A 97 6.10 -0.62 1.39
C LYS A 97 4.84 -0.85 2.23
N SER A 98 4.30 0.22 2.82
CA SER A 98 3.07 0.16 3.60
C SER A 98 1.88 -0.29 2.76
N SER A 99 1.80 0.14 1.50
CA SER A 99 0.73 -0.30 0.59
C SER A 99 0.84 -1.78 0.23
N ILE A 100 2.03 -2.28 -0.08
CA ILE A 100 2.27 -3.70 -0.37
C ILE A 100 1.85 -4.55 0.84
N LEU A 101 2.26 -4.15 2.04
CA LEU A 101 1.94 -4.85 3.27
C LEU A 101 0.43 -4.82 3.59
N LEU A 102 -0.22 -3.66 3.42
CA LEU A 102 -1.69 -3.53 3.44
C LEU A 102 -2.33 -4.61 2.56
N HIS A 103 -1.92 -4.68 1.29
CA HIS A 103 -2.55 -5.58 0.34
C HIS A 103 -2.32 -7.05 0.69
N TYR A 104 -1.13 -7.43 1.18
CA TYR A 104 -0.89 -8.77 1.71
C TYR A 104 -1.84 -9.12 2.85
N PHE A 105 -2.00 -8.24 3.83
CA PHE A 105 -2.95 -8.45 4.93
C PHE A 105 -4.39 -8.63 4.41
N LEU A 106 -4.83 -7.80 3.47
CA LEU A 106 -6.17 -7.92 2.88
C LEU A 106 -6.36 -9.25 2.12
N ILE A 107 -5.37 -9.66 1.32
CA ILE A 107 -5.39 -10.93 0.57
C ILE A 107 -5.58 -12.10 1.52
N PHE A 108 -4.86 -12.12 2.65
CA PHE A 108 -4.91 -13.20 3.64
C PHE A 108 -5.98 -13.00 4.73
N SER A 109 -6.94 -12.08 4.51
CA SER A 109 -8.08 -11.82 5.41
C SER A 109 -7.72 -11.26 6.79
N VAL A 110 -6.54 -10.66 6.95
CA VAL A 110 -6.11 -9.99 8.18
C VAL A 110 -6.52 -8.51 8.14
N TYR A 111 -7.83 -8.26 8.03
CA TYR A 111 -8.36 -6.94 7.70
C TYR A 111 -8.02 -5.85 8.72
N LYS A 112 -7.91 -6.20 10.00
CA LYS A 112 -7.55 -5.24 11.06
C LYS A 112 -6.13 -4.69 10.87
N ALA A 113 -5.15 -5.59 10.70
CA ALA A 113 -3.77 -5.20 10.44
C ALA A 113 -3.62 -4.46 9.11
N GLY A 114 -4.34 -4.91 8.06
CA GLY A 114 -4.40 -4.21 6.79
C GLY A 114 -4.86 -2.76 6.96
N LYS A 115 -6.01 -2.53 7.59
CA LYS A 115 -6.51 -1.18 7.86
C LYS A 115 -5.52 -0.34 8.67
N MET A 116 -4.83 -0.93 9.65
CA MET A 116 -3.82 -0.20 10.42
C MET A 116 -2.69 0.36 9.57
N MET A 117 -2.27 -0.33 8.50
CA MET A 117 -1.22 0.16 7.58
C MET A 117 -1.62 1.42 6.82
N ILE A 118 -2.92 1.73 6.75
CA ILE A 118 -3.41 2.95 6.09
C ILE A 118 -3.94 3.98 7.07
N THR A 119 -4.49 3.58 8.22
CA THR A 119 -5.15 4.50 9.16
C THR A 119 -4.25 5.03 10.27
N ARG A 120 -3.09 4.43 10.53
CA ARG A 120 -2.18 4.88 11.60
C ARG A 120 -1.08 5.78 11.07
N CYS A 121 -0.67 6.75 11.89
CA CYS A 121 0.63 7.40 11.80
C CYS A 121 1.72 6.41 12.22
N LEU A 122 2.60 6.03 11.29
CA LEU A 122 3.70 5.10 11.52
C LEU A 122 4.95 5.89 11.95
N SER A 123 5.58 5.46 13.04
CA SER A 123 6.89 5.94 13.50
C SER A 123 8.03 5.38 12.67
N SER A 124 9.24 5.92 12.85
CA SER A 124 10.46 5.32 12.29
C SER A 124 10.63 3.86 12.76
N ILE A 125 10.30 3.57 14.03
CA ILE A 125 10.27 2.20 14.56
C ILE A 125 9.23 1.32 13.85
N ASP A 126 8.04 1.87 13.57
CA ASP A 126 7.01 1.14 12.83
C ASP A 126 7.45 0.87 11.38
N PHE A 127 8.10 1.83 10.73
CA PHE A 127 8.66 1.63 9.38
C PHE A 127 9.77 0.58 9.35
N TYR A 128 10.65 0.56 10.36
CA TYR A 128 11.64 -0.51 10.51
C TYR A 128 10.95 -1.89 10.66
N ALA A 129 9.85 -1.97 11.42
CA ALA A 129 9.08 -3.21 11.54
C ALA A 129 8.42 -3.61 10.21
N VAL A 130 7.88 -2.65 9.45
CA VAL A 130 7.37 -2.88 8.08
C VAL A 130 8.47 -3.45 7.19
N ASP A 131 9.68 -2.90 7.25
CA ASP A 131 10.82 -3.38 6.49
C ASP A 131 11.22 -4.81 6.84
N MET A 132 11.35 -5.12 8.13
CA MET A 132 11.64 -6.49 8.57
C MET A 132 10.57 -7.48 8.08
N ILE A 133 9.29 -7.10 8.18
CA ILE A 133 8.18 -7.91 7.68
C ILE A 133 8.29 -8.15 6.18
N LEU A 134 8.53 -7.11 5.39
CA LEU A 134 8.65 -7.24 3.95
C LEU A 134 9.90 -8.04 3.55
N CYS A 135 11.02 -7.91 4.26
CA CYS A 135 12.20 -8.75 4.07
C CYS A 135 11.87 -10.23 4.31
N MET A 136 11.16 -10.58 5.40
CA MET A 136 10.75 -11.96 5.66
C MET A 136 9.85 -12.50 4.54
N LEU A 137 8.93 -11.68 4.03
CA LEU A 137 8.07 -12.06 2.91
C LEU A 137 8.88 -12.23 1.62
N PHE A 138 9.83 -11.34 1.35
CA PHE A 138 10.72 -11.39 0.19
C PHE A 138 11.58 -12.66 0.22
N ASP A 139 12.20 -12.98 1.35
CA ASP A 139 13.01 -14.19 1.53
C ASP A 139 12.16 -15.46 1.35
N SER A 140 10.99 -15.52 2.03
CA SER A 140 10.06 -16.64 1.92
C SER A 140 9.59 -16.85 0.47
N ILE A 141 9.41 -15.78 -0.28
CA ILE A 141 9.10 -15.80 -1.71
C ILE A 141 10.26 -16.37 -2.55
N CYS A 142 11.47 -15.88 -2.31
CA CYS A 142 12.67 -16.30 -3.02
C CYS A 142 12.98 -17.78 -2.77
N ASP A 143 12.79 -18.26 -1.54
CA ASP A 143 13.09 -19.63 -1.15
C ASP A 143 12.02 -20.64 -1.61
N ASN A 144 10.77 -20.20 -1.81
CA ASN A 144 9.63 -21.11 -2.05
C ASN A 144 8.96 -20.96 -3.43
N GLU A 145 9.57 -20.28 -4.40
CA GLU A 145 9.06 -20.13 -5.78
C GLU A 145 7.54 -19.84 -5.87
N LEU A 146 7.10 -18.64 -5.47
CA LEU A 146 5.69 -18.20 -5.56
C LEU A 146 4.69 -18.98 -4.68
N ASN A 147 5.10 -19.51 -3.52
CA ASN A 147 4.21 -20.25 -2.63
C ASN A 147 3.34 -19.34 -1.74
N ALA A 148 2.06 -19.18 -2.11
CA ALA A 148 1.08 -18.41 -1.35
C ALA A 148 0.83 -18.95 0.09
N SER A 149 1.00 -20.26 0.32
CA SER A 149 0.85 -20.86 1.65
C SER A 149 1.99 -20.47 2.58
N ALA A 150 3.22 -20.39 2.07
CA ALA A 150 4.37 -19.91 2.83
C ALA A 150 4.17 -18.44 3.23
N CYS A 151 3.83 -17.57 2.28
CA CYS A 151 3.49 -16.16 2.55
C CYS A 151 2.34 -16.02 3.57
N GLN A 152 1.31 -16.86 3.48
CA GLN A 152 0.20 -16.84 4.42
C GLN A 152 0.65 -17.17 5.85
N LYS A 153 1.53 -18.16 6.02
CA LYS A 153 2.08 -18.50 7.34
C LYS A 153 2.86 -17.35 7.94
N GLU A 154 3.70 -16.69 7.14
CA GLU A 154 4.45 -15.50 7.60
C GLU A 154 3.50 -14.37 8.02
N ILE A 155 2.53 -14.02 7.17
CA ILE A 155 1.55 -12.96 7.47
C ILE A 155 0.74 -13.25 8.73
N LEU A 156 0.32 -14.50 8.93
CA LEU A 156 -0.40 -14.89 10.15
C LEU A 156 0.51 -14.86 11.38
N GLY A 157 1.77 -15.29 11.25
CA GLY A 157 2.77 -15.20 12.31
C GLY A 157 3.00 -13.75 12.75
N ILE A 158 3.17 -12.84 11.79
CA ILE A 158 3.32 -11.41 12.01
C ILE A 158 2.08 -10.85 12.73
N TYR A 159 0.88 -11.15 12.23
CA TYR A 159 -0.36 -10.67 12.84
C TYR A 159 -0.49 -11.06 14.32
N HIS A 160 -0.10 -12.28 14.68
CA HIS A 160 -0.11 -12.74 16.07
C HIS A 160 0.83 -11.94 16.99
N MET A 161 1.85 -11.30 16.43
CA MET A 161 2.80 -10.46 17.17
C MET A 161 2.37 -8.98 17.21
N MET A 162 1.42 -8.56 16.38
CA MET A 162 0.95 -7.17 16.32
C MET A 162 -0.02 -6.85 17.46
N GLN A 163 0.29 -5.83 18.25
CA GLN A 163 -0.66 -5.22 19.19
C GLN A 163 -1.57 -4.23 18.46
N CYS A 164 -2.74 -4.71 18.06
CA CYS A 164 -3.73 -3.93 17.32
C CYS A 164 -4.72 -3.24 18.27
N ASP A 165 -4.30 -2.22 19.03
CA ASP A 165 -5.23 -1.36 19.81
C ASP A 165 -6.00 -0.39 18.91
N ASP A 166 -7.33 -0.40 18.96
CA ASP A 166 -8.17 0.26 17.93
C ASP A 166 -8.38 1.78 18.10
N ASP A 167 -7.89 2.41 19.18
CA ASP A 167 -8.68 3.52 19.72
C ASP A 167 -8.08 4.93 19.68
N LYS A 168 -7.04 5.20 18.88
CA LYS A 168 -6.58 6.59 18.73
C LYS A 168 -6.43 7.00 17.26
N PRO A 169 -7.22 8.00 16.78
CA PRO A 169 -6.90 8.67 15.53
C PRO A 169 -5.55 9.35 15.71
N ASN A 170 -4.52 8.84 15.02
CA ASN A 170 -3.23 9.50 14.97
C ASN A 170 -3.25 10.46 13.79
N PHE A 171 -3.15 11.74 14.12
CA PHE A 171 -3.05 12.83 13.16
C PHE A 171 -1.61 12.88 12.63
N TYR A 172 -1.43 12.81 11.31
CA TYR A 172 -0.15 13.13 10.69
C TYR A 172 0.08 14.63 10.69
N SER A 173 1.33 15.04 10.54
CA SER A 173 1.66 16.45 10.46
C SER A 173 1.09 17.14 9.23
N ILE A 174 0.92 18.46 9.30
CA ILE A 174 0.47 19.24 8.14
C ILE A 174 1.50 19.19 7.01
N LYS A 175 2.81 19.14 7.32
CA LYS A 175 3.88 18.97 6.32
C LYS A 175 3.69 17.67 5.54
N PHE A 176 3.44 16.56 6.25
CA PHE A 176 3.14 15.26 5.61
C PHE A 176 1.99 15.38 4.62
N TYR A 177 0.85 15.97 5.02
CA TYR A 177 -0.30 16.05 4.12
C TYR A 177 -0.11 17.02 2.95
N LYS A 178 0.68 18.09 3.11
CA LYS A 178 1.10 18.96 2.00
C LYS A 178 1.93 18.16 0.98
N VAL A 179 2.88 17.35 1.45
CA VAL A 179 3.67 16.44 0.61
C VAL A 179 2.80 15.39 -0.09
N ILE A 180 1.85 14.77 0.62
CA ILE A 180 0.90 13.80 0.05
C ILE A 180 0.07 14.45 -1.07
N LEU A 181 -0.39 15.69 -0.92
CA LEU A 181 -1.14 16.38 -1.98
C LEU A 181 -0.26 16.70 -3.21
N GLU A 182 0.96 17.19 -3.00
CA GLU A 182 1.90 17.44 -4.11
C GLU A 182 2.22 16.15 -4.86
N LEU A 183 2.50 15.08 -4.12
CA LEU A 183 2.73 13.75 -4.69
C LEU A 183 1.50 13.25 -5.47
N PHE A 184 0.28 13.48 -4.98
CA PHE A 184 -0.95 13.11 -5.67
C PHE A 184 -1.08 13.80 -7.03
N ARG A 185 -0.88 15.12 -7.05
CA ARG A 185 -0.91 15.95 -8.26
C ARG A 185 0.15 15.49 -9.25
N ASP A 186 1.38 15.32 -8.79
CA ASP A 186 2.53 14.99 -9.63
C ASP A 186 2.39 13.58 -10.24
N LEU A 187 1.91 12.61 -9.47
CA LEU A 187 1.63 11.25 -9.95
C LEU A 187 0.52 11.24 -11.00
N ILE A 188 -0.59 11.95 -10.77
CA ILE A 188 -1.69 12.07 -11.75
C ILE A 188 -1.18 12.71 -13.03
N TYR A 189 -0.40 13.79 -12.92
CA TYR A 189 0.19 14.46 -14.07
C TYR A 189 1.14 13.53 -14.85
N ALA A 190 2.04 12.85 -14.16
CA ALA A 190 2.97 11.91 -14.78
C ALA A 190 2.22 10.75 -15.45
N ARG A 191 1.16 10.23 -14.82
CA ARG A 191 0.33 9.15 -15.35
C ARG A 191 -0.29 9.47 -16.73
N GLY A 192 -0.60 10.73 -16.98
CA GLY A 192 -1.16 11.22 -18.24
C GLY A 192 -0.12 11.61 -19.31
N ASN A 193 1.10 11.96 -18.90
CA ASN A 193 2.09 12.59 -19.80
C ASN A 193 3.35 11.76 -20.03
N ARG A 194 3.56 10.67 -19.28
CA ARG A 194 4.77 9.86 -19.33
C ARG A 194 4.46 8.42 -19.76
N TYR A 195 5.38 7.85 -20.54
CA TYR A 195 5.39 6.42 -20.81
C TYR A 195 6.03 5.68 -19.64
N PHE A 196 5.35 4.64 -19.16
CA PHE A 196 5.81 3.77 -18.09
C PHE A 196 5.90 2.34 -18.58
N ASP A 197 6.91 1.63 -18.12
CA ASP A 197 6.97 0.18 -18.27
C ASP A 197 5.87 -0.51 -17.42
N MET A 198 5.76 -1.83 -17.57
CA MET A 198 4.71 -2.60 -16.89
C MET A 198 4.82 -2.61 -15.37
N VAL A 199 6.01 -2.49 -14.78
CA VAL A 199 6.19 -2.48 -13.32
C VAL A 199 5.99 -1.07 -12.79
N GLU A 200 6.60 -0.10 -13.44
CA GLU A 200 6.47 1.33 -13.14
C GLU A 200 5.00 1.73 -13.12
N ILE A 201 4.22 1.32 -14.12
CA ILE A 201 2.81 1.72 -14.19
C ILE A 201 1.96 1.10 -13.10
N GLN A 202 2.27 -0.12 -12.66
CA GLN A 202 1.58 -0.76 -11.56
C GLN A 202 1.96 -0.12 -10.23
N ALA A 203 3.22 0.27 -10.06
CA ALA A 203 3.70 1.01 -8.91
C ALA A 203 3.05 2.40 -8.81
N VAL A 204 3.01 3.16 -9.92
CA VAL A 204 2.34 4.47 -9.99
C VAL A 204 0.84 4.33 -9.71
N ASN A 205 0.17 3.33 -10.29
CA ASN A 205 -1.25 3.09 -10.01
C ASN A 205 -1.48 2.79 -8.52
N LEU A 206 -0.62 1.97 -7.91
CA LEU A 206 -0.70 1.65 -6.49
C LEU A 206 -0.51 2.92 -5.65
N LEU A 207 0.53 3.70 -5.92
CA LEU A 207 0.82 4.98 -5.26
C LEU A 207 -0.36 5.96 -5.34
N ILE A 208 -0.96 6.16 -6.52
CA ILE A 208 -2.12 7.06 -6.67
C ILE A 208 -3.28 6.60 -5.77
N ILE A 209 -3.54 5.29 -5.68
CA ILE A 209 -4.55 4.74 -4.79
C ILE A 209 -4.16 5.00 -3.33
N SER A 210 -2.93 4.71 -2.92
CA SER A 210 -2.46 4.86 -1.54
C SER A 210 -2.50 6.32 -1.08
N VAL A 211 -2.01 7.24 -1.91
CA VAL A 211 -2.04 8.68 -1.67
C VAL A 211 -3.49 9.19 -1.63
N GLY A 212 -4.35 8.73 -2.54
CA GLY A 212 -5.78 9.04 -2.53
C GLY A 212 -6.48 8.57 -1.24
N ILE A 213 -6.10 7.41 -0.70
CA ILE A 213 -6.56 6.93 0.59
C ILE A 213 -6.12 7.86 1.72
N GLN A 214 -4.85 8.31 1.74
CA GLN A 214 -4.37 9.25 2.76
C GLN A 214 -5.15 10.58 2.74
N ILE A 215 -5.43 11.12 1.54
CA ILE A 215 -6.29 12.30 1.37
C ILE A 215 -7.71 12.03 1.88
N SER A 216 -8.28 10.85 1.61
CA SER A 216 -9.60 10.50 2.15
C SER A 216 -9.61 10.46 3.67
N LEU A 217 -8.57 9.91 4.31
CA LEU A 217 -8.52 9.78 5.76
C LEU A 217 -8.42 11.16 6.41
N LEU A 218 -7.59 12.03 5.85
CA LEU A 218 -7.54 13.44 6.19
C LEU A 218 -8.93 14.09 6.10
N GLY A 219 -9.61 13.94 4.96
CA GLY A 219 -10.95 14.53 4.78
C GLY A 219 -12.01 13.98 5.71
N ARG A 220 -11.87 12.71 6.12
CA ARG A 220 -12.73 12.11 7.14
C ARG A 220 -12.47 12.72 8.51
N SER A 221 -11.20 12.92 8.89
CA SER A 221 -10.83 13.56 10.16
C SER A 221 -11.37 14.98 10.24
N VAL A 222 -11.17 15.78 9.18
CA VAL A 222 -11.71 17.15 9.13
C VAL A 222 -13.24 17.16 9.19
N TYR A 223 -13.90 16.26 8.44
CA TYR A 223 -15.36 16.15 8.48
C TYR A 223 -15.88 15.88 9.89
N VAL A 224 -15.29 14.91 10.60
CA VAL A 224 -15.71 14.56 11.96
C VAL A 224 -15.56 15.77 12.88
N HIS A 225 -14.40 16.43 12.84
CA HIS A 225 -14.16 17.63 13.64
C HIS A 225 -15.16 18.76 13.34
N CYS A 226 -15.42 19.07 12.07
CA CYS A 226 -16.39 20.10 11.71
C CYS A 226 -17.81 19.77 12.16
N CYS A 227 -18.21 18.49 12.11
CA CYS A 227 -19.49 18.04 12.64
C CYS A 227 -19.58 18.22 14.16
N GLU A 228 -18.49 17.95 14.89
CA GLU A 228 -18.43 18.11 16.34
C GLU A 228 -18.44 19.59 16.76
N THR A 229 -17.80 20.47 15.99
CA THR A 229 -17.73 21.92 16.29
C THR A 229 -18.88 22.73 15.69
N GLY A 230 -19.72 22.15 14.84
CA GLY A 230 -20.80 22.86 14.15
C GLY A 230 -20.31 23.78 13.02
N THR A 231 -19.08 23.58 12.54
CA THR A 231 -18.48 24.38 11.46
C THR A 231 -19.03 23.94 10.10
N ASP A 232 -19.43 24.88 9.23
CA ASP A 232 -19.90 24.56 7.88
C ASP A 232 -18.76 23.97 7.03
N TYR A 233 -18.83 22.66 6.80
CA TYR A 233 -17.84 21.93 6.03
C TYR A 233 -18.29 21.78 4.57
N GLN A 234 -18.14 22.85 3.79
CA GLN A 234 -18.51 22.84 2.37
C GLN A 234 -17.71 21.83 1.52
N CYS A 235 -16.52 21.44 1.98
CA CYS A 235 -15.70 20.39 1.37
C CYS A 235 -16.41 19.02 1.32
N CYS A 236 -17.46 18.78 2.13
CA CYS A 236 -18.33 17.60 1.97
C CYS A 236 -19.03 17.50 0.62
N ARG A 237 -19.16 18.61 -0.11
CA ARG A 237 -19.74 18.63 -1.46
C ARG A 237 -18.73 18.26 -2.54
N SER A 238 -17.45 18.20 -2.20
CA SER A 238 -16.40 17.81 -3.14
C SER A 238 -16.63 16.41 -3.68
N VAL A 239 -16.64 16.29 -5.00
CA VAL A 239 -16.83 15.02 -5.70
C VAL A 239 -15.58 14.16 -5.53
N ILE A 240 -14.39 14.74 -5.63
CA ILE A 240 -13.11 14.06 -5.47
C ILE A 240 -12.92 13.53 -4.06
N LEU A 241 -13.18 14.33 -3.01
CA LEU A 241 -13.04 13.84 -1.63
C LEU A 241 -14.01 12.70 -1.33
N ARG A 242 -15.27 12.83 -1.77
CA ARG A 242 -16.26 11.75 -1.65
C ARG A 242 -15.86 10.51 -2.44
N PHE A 243 -15.27 10.68 -3.61
CA PHE A 243 -14.84 9.59 -4.47
C PHE A 243 -13.63 8.87 -3.88
N LEU A 244 -12.61 9.60 -3.41
CA LEU A 244 -11.46 9.04 -2.70
C LEU A 244 -11.87 8.28 -1.44
N HIS A 245 -12.91 8.75 -0.73
CA HIS A 245 -13.49 7.99 0.37
C HIS A 245 -14.12 6.68 -0.05
N LYS A 246 -14.84 6.65 -1.18
CA LYS A 246 -15.32 5.38 -1.74
C LYS A 246 -14.18 4.46 -2.14
N VAL A 247 -13.09 4.99 -2.69
CA VAL A 247 -11.88 4.21 -3.03
C VAL A 247 -11.29 3.57 -1.77
N TYR A 248 -11.13 4.34 -0.68
CA TYR A 248 -10.70 3.80 0.61
C TYR A 248 -11.59 2.65 1.08
N MET A 249 -12.91 2.87 1.10
CA MET A 249 -13.86 1.83 1.52
C MET A 249 -13.77 0.60 0.62
N ALA A 250 -13.63 0.78 -0.70
CA ALA A 250 -13.50 -0.31 -1.66
C ALA A 250 -12.25 -1.16 -1.43
N ILE A 251 -11.10 -0.54 -1.15
CA ILE A 251 -9.85 -1.25 -0.87
C ILE A 251 -9.93 -1.95 0.49
N ALA A 252 -10.33 -1.24 1.54
CA ALA A 252 -10.38 -1.77 2.90
C ALA A 252 -11.39 -2.92 3.07
N HIS A 253 -12.50 -2.90 2.32
CA HIS A 253 -13.59 -3.87 2.40
C HIS A 253 -13.72 -4.76 1.15
N MET A 254 -12.71 -4.79 0.27
CA MET A 254 -12.76 -5.56 -0.98
C MET A 254 -13.17 -7.03 -0.79
N TYR A 255 -12.71 -7.65 0.29
CA TYR A 255 -12.98 -9.06 0.59
C TYR A 255 -13.94 -9.26 1.76
N ASP A 256 -14.54 -8.17 2.26
CA ASP A 256 -15.57 -8.19 3.28
C ASP A 256 -16.93 -8.49 2.62
N ASN A 257 -17.44 -9.70 2.80
CA ASN A 257 -18.68 -10.17 2.17
C ASN A 257 -19.84 -10.11 3.15
N THR A 258 -20.17 -8.89 3.60
CA THR A 258 -21.33 -8.58 4.45
C THR A 258 -22.52 -8.11 3.61
N ALA A 259 -23.72 -8.05 4.21
CA ALA A 259 -24.89 -7.49 3.56
C ALA A 259 -24.68 -6.04 3.05
N THR A 260 -23.77 -5.30 3.69
CA THR A 260 -23.37 -3.93 3.34
C THR A 260 -22.58 -3.87 2.02
N TYR A 261 -21.78 -4.90 1.72
CA TYR A 261 -20.91 -4.95 0.54
C TYR A 261 -21.19 -6.20 -0.30
N PRO A 262 -22.34 -6.22 -1.01
CA PRO A 262 -22.77 -7.40 -1.75
C PRO A 262 -21.84 -7.69 -2.93
N LEU A 263 -21.90 -8.93 -3.41
CA LEU A 263 -21.24 -9.34 -4.65
C LEU A 263 -22.19 -9.14 -5.84
N ILE A 264 -21.66 -8.64 -6.95
CA ILE A 264 -22.33 -8.65 -8.27
C ILE A 264 -21.66 -9.68 -9.18
N TYR A 265 -22.27 -10.01 -10.32
CA TYR A 265 -21.69 -10.97 -11.26
C TYR A 265 -21.21 -10.28 -12.54
N ILE A 266 -19.93 -10.44 -12.86
CA ILE A 266 -19.34 -10.04 -14.15
C ILE A 266 -18.88 -11.32 -14.88
N CYS A 267 -19.39 -11.60 -16.08
CA CYS A 267 -19.17 -12.87 -16.79
C CYS A 267 -19.37 -14.11 -15.90
N ASN A 268 -20.48 -14.16 -15.15
CA ASN A 268 -20.78 -15.23 -14.17
C ASN A 268 -19.76 -15.39 -13.03
N MET A 269 -18.88 -14.40 -12.81
CA MET A 269 -17.94 -14.38 -11.69
C MET A 269 -18.41 -13.39 -10.63
N PRO A 270 -18.60 -13.83 -9.36
CA PRO A 270 -18.92 -12.90 -8.29
C PRO A 270 -17.74 -11.94 -8.05
N PHE A 271 -18.04 -10.67 -7.98
CA PHE A 271 -17.11 -9.56 -7.85
C PHE A 271 -17.62 -8.58 -6.78
N PRO A 272 -16.75 -8.03 -5.92
CA PRO A 272 -17.17 -7.08 -4.89
C PRO A 272 -17.78 -5.82 -5.51
N LYS A 273 -19.08 -5.57 -5.25
CA LYS A 273 -19.79 -4.44 -5.86
C LYS A 273 -19.11 -3.11 -5.56
N ILE A 274 -18.65 -2.95 -4.32
CA ILE A 274 -17.98 -1.72 -3.88
C ILE A 274 -16.73 -1.38 -4.72
N VAL A 275 -16.02 -2.40 -5.23
CA VAL A 275 -14.86 -2.20 -6.10
C VAL A 275 -15.31 -1.75 -7.49
N CYS A 276 -16.40 -2.32 -8.03
CA CYS A 276 -16.96 -1.85 -9.30
C CYS A 276 -17.43 -0.40 -9.25
N GLU A 277 -18.00 0.02 -8.12
CA GLU A 277 -18.51 1.39 -7.94
C GLU A 277 -17.42 2.47 -7.98
N VAL A 278 -16.15 2.08 -7.84
CA VAL A 278 -14.99 2.98 -7.94
C VAL A 278 -14.18 2.80 -9.22
N CYS A 279 -14.44 1.74 -10.00
CA CYS A 279 -13.84 1.56 -11.31
C CYS A 279 -14.38 2.58 -12.34
N SER A 280 -13.61 2.82 -13.39
CA SER A 280 -13.96 3.72 -14.49
C SER A 280 -15.20 3.27 -15.27
N PRO A 281 -15.93 4.20 -15.93
CA PRO A 281 -17.02 3.84 -16.83
C PRO A 281 -16.57 2.81 -17.87
N GLY A 282 -17.38 1.77 -18.09
CA GLY A 282 -17.07 0.71 -19.04
C GLY A 282 -16.17 -0.42 -18.51
N PHE A 283 -15.74 -0.36 -17.23
CA PHE A 283 -14.97 -1.41 -16.58
C PHE A 283 -15.58 -2.80 -16.76
N ASP A 284 -16.90 -2.94 -16.53
CA ASP A 284 -17.57 -4.24 -16.65
C ASP A 284 -17.37 -4.86 -18.05
N SER A 285 -17.42 -4.06 -19.12
CA SER A 285 -17.20 -4.53 -20.49
C SER A 285 -15.74 -4.90 -20.77
N GLU A 286 -14.80 -4.07 -20.30
CA GLU A 286 -13.36 -4.31 -20.46
C GLU A 286 -12.94 -5.56 -19.68
N PHE A 287 -13.36 -5.65 -18.42
CA PHE A 287 -13.10 -6.78 -17.54
C PHE A 287 -13.74 -8.06 -18.08
N SER A 288 -14.98 -8.00 -18.58
CA SER A 288 -15.66 -9.12 -19.22
C SER A 288 -14.88 -9.67 -20.42
N LYS A 289 -14.51 -8.79 -21.36
CA LYS A 289 -13.70 -9.16 -22.54
C LYS A 289 -12.36 -9.77 -22.12
N PHE A 290 -11.76 -9.26 -21.05
CA PHE A 290 -10.49 -9.77 -20.55
C PHE A 290 -10.63 -11.20 -19.99
N VAL A 291 -11.66 -11.44 -19.18
CA VAL A 291 -11.94 -12.73 -18.57
C VAL A 291 -12.20 -13.80 -19.63
N GLU A 292 -12.99 -13.46 -20.64
CA GLU A 292 -13.33 -14.33 -21.77
C GLU A 292 -12.12 -14.67 -22.63
N LYS A 293 -11.29 -13.68 -22.98
CA LYS A 293 -10.10 -13.88 -23.84
C LYS A 293 -8.96 -14.63 -23.15
N ASN A 294 -8.77 -14.48 -21.85
CA ASN A 294 -7.59 -14.99 -21.14
C ASN A 294 -7.84 -16.27 -20.33
N GLN A 295 -8.92 -17.02 -20.58
CA GLN A 295 -9.25 -18.26 -19.85
C GLN A 295 -9.10 -18.11 -18.33
N GLN A 296 -9.68 -17.05 -17.74
CA GLN A 296 -9.62 -16.75 -16.30
C GLN A 296 -8.23 -16.39 -15.72
N LYS A 297 -7.20 -16.13 -16.54
CA LYS A 297 -5.92 -15.55 -16.10
C LYS A 297 -6.00 -14.02 -15.96
N GLY A 298 -7.00 -13.53 -15.22
CA GLY A 298 -7.16 -12.11 -14.88
C GLY A 298 -5.88 -11.49 -14.30
N LYS A 299 -5.52 -10.28 -14.73
CA LYS A 299 -4.49 -9.48 -14.07
C LYS A 299 -5.17 -8.47 -13.16
N PHE A 300 -4.89 -8.52 -11.87
CA PHE A 300 -5.47 -7.57 -10.90
C PHE A 300 -5.12 -6.11 -11.23
N GLY A 301 -4.00 -5.88 -11.93
CA GLY A 301 -3.61 -4.55 -12.40
C GLY A 301 -4.64 -3.83 -13.30
N ILE A 302 -5.60 -4.54 -13.90
CA ILE A 302 -6.72 -3.93 -14.64
C ILE A 302 -7.68 -3.21 -13.68
N ILE A 303 -7.91 -3.78 -12.50
CA ILE A 303 -8.75 -3.19 -11.46
C ILE A 303 -8.07 -1.92 -10.94
N CYS A 304 -6.79 -2.01 -10.56
CA CYS A 304 -6.01 -0.84 -10.12
C CYS A 304 -5.99 0.26 -11.20
N LYS A 305 -5.73 -0.10 -12.46
CA LYS A 305 -5.79 0.84 -13.59
C LYS A 305 -7.16 1.51 -13.68
N SER A 306 -8.25 0.75 -13.65
CA SER A 306 -9.60 1.31 -13.81
C SER A 306 -10.00 2.23 -12.66
N ILE A 307 -9.61 1.90 -11.41
CA ILE A 307 -9.77 2.81 -10.26
C ILE A 307 -9.00 4.11 -10.49
N VAL A 308 -7.72 4.00 -10.88
CA VAL A 308 -6.85 5.16 -11.12
C VAL A 308 -7.35 6.02 -12.28
N ASP A 309 -7.78 5.41 -13.38
CA ASP A 309 -8.38 6.13 -14.51
C ASP A 309 -9.58 6.97 -14.04
N ASN A 310 -10.40 6.42 -13.14
CA ASN A 310 -11.54 7.14 -12.57
C ASN A 310 -11.11 8.26 -11.61
N ILE A 311 -10.10 8.01 -10.76
CA ILE A 311 -9.50 9.04 -9.90
C ILE A 311 -8.99 10.21 -10.75
N CYS A 312 -8.20 9.92 -11.79
CA CYS A 312 -7.66 10.92 -12.70
C CYS A 312 -8.76 11.72 -13.40
N ASN A 313 -9.82 11.06 -13.89
CA ASN A 313 -10.95 11.74 -14.53
C ASN A 313 -11.66 12.70 -13.56
N VAL A 314 -11.95 12.26 -12.34
CA VAL A 314 -12.58 13.11 -11.31
C VAL A 314 -11.68 14.28 -10.96
N ALA A 315 -10.38 14.05 -10.77
CA ALA A 315 -9.40 15.09 -10.47
C ALA A 315 -9.24 16.11 -11.60
N MET A 316 -9.29 15.69 -12.86
CA MET A 316 -9.22 16.60 -14.00
C MET A 316 -10.48 17.46 -14.16
N VAL A 317 -11.64 16.97 -13.73
CA VAL A 317 -12.92 17.70 -13.83
C VAL A 317 -13.11 18.68 -12.68
N GLU A 318 -12.89 18.27 -11.44
CA GLU A 318 -13.08 19.13 -10.26
C GLU A 318 -11.84 19.97 -9.94
N GLY A 319 -10.65 19.49 -10.28
CA GLY A 319 -9.39 20.04 -9.79
C GLY A 319 -9.11 19.66 -8.34
N PHE A 320 -8.14 20.37 -7.74
CA PHE A 320 -7.64 20.09 -6.38
C PHE A 320 -8.04 21.16 -5.35
N GLU A 321 -8.79 22.19 -5.74
CA GLU A 321 -9.16 23.34 -4.88
C GLU A 321 -9.83 22.89 -3.57
N SER A 322 -10.79 21.96 -3.67
CA SER A 322 -11.47 21.38 -2.50
C SER A 322 -10.51 20.69 -1.52
N ILE A 323 -9.42 20.08 -2.03
CA ILE A 323 -8.42 19.38 -1.21
C ILE A 323 -7.51 20.40 -0.52
N TYR A 324 -7.11 21.48 -1.22
CA TYR A 324 -6.39 22.59 -0.60
C TYR A 324 -7.21 23.29 0.50
N ALA A 325 -8.50 23.53 0.26
CA ALA A 325 -9.39 24.11 1.26
C ALA A 325 -9.50 23.21 2.50
N MET A 326 -9.64 21.90 2.30
CA MET A 326 -9.64 20.92 3.39
C MET A 326 -8.33 20.91 4.19
N LEU A 327 -7.17 21.02 3.53
CA LEU A 327 -5.87 21.12 4.22
C LEU A 327 -5.80 22.35 5.12
N ASN A 328 -6.30 23.51 4.68
CA ASN A 328 -6.31 24.72 5.50
C ASN A 328 -7.18 24.55 6.75
N ILE A 329 -8.32 23.88 6.62
CA ILE A 329 -9.18 23.57 7.78
C ILE A 329 -8.46 22.61 8.72
N TYR A 330 -7.79 21.60 8.18
CA TYR A 330 -7.01 20.65 8.97
C TYR A 330 -5.87 21.32 9.74
N GLU A 331 -5.14 22.22 9.09
CA GLU A 331 -4.06 23.00 9.71
C GLU A 331 -4.61 23.73 10.95
N ASN A 332 -5.73 24.44 10.83
CA ASN A 332 -6.39 25.12 11.96
C ASN A 332 -6.87 24.14 13.05
N MET A 333 -7.51 23.04 12.66
CA MET A 333 -7.97 22.01 13.60
C MET A 333 -6.83 21.47 14.46
N VAL A 334 -5.68 21.22 13.86
CA VAL A 334 -4.50 20.67 14.55
C VAL A 334 -3.94 21.63 15.59
N TYR A 335 -3.96 22.95 15.34
CA TYR A 335 -3.61 23.97 16.34
C TYR A 335 -4.56 24.01 17.54
N GLU A 336 -5.83 23.64 17.33
CA GLU A 336 -6.88 23.72 18.35
C GLU A 336 -6.93 22.50 19.29
N ILE A 337 -6.30 21.37 18.93
CA ILE A 337 -6.34 20.14 19.73
C ILE A 337 -5.16 20.11 20.72
N PRO A 338 -5.40 20.23 22.05
CA PRO A 338 -4.32 20.22 23.04
C PRO A 338 -3.52 18.92 23.02
N GLY A 339 -2.18 19.03 23.01
CA GLY A 339 -1.25 17.90 23.00
C GLY A 339 -1.00 17.26 21.63
N VAL A 340 -1.85 17.48 20.63
CA VAL A 340 -1.64 16.97 19.27
C VAL A 340 -0.62 17.82 18.50
N TYR A 341 -0.71 19.15 18.58
CA TYR A 341 0.25 20.04 17.93
C TYR A 341 1.70 19.86 18.43
N GLY A 342 1.87 19.73 19.76
CA GLY A 342 3.17 19.47 20.37
C GLY A 342 3.77 18.12 19.93
N HIS A 343 2.96 17.06 19.95
CA HIS A 343 3.40 15.73 19.49
C HIS A 343 3.74 15.68 17.98
N MET A 344 3.09 16.49 17.14
CA MET A 344 3.44 16.58 15.72
C MET A 344 4.78 17.27 15.50
N LEU A 345 5.04 18.36 16.21
CA LEU A 345 6.32 19.07 16.14
C LEU A 345 7.46 18.16 16.60
N ASP A 346 7.28 17.44 17.71
CA ASP A 346 8.28 16.47 18.20
C ASP A 346 8.57 15.36 17.17
N TYR A 347 7.58 14.97 16.36
CA TYR A 347 7.73 13.96 15.31
C TYR A 347 8.40 14.51 14.05
N GLU A 348 8.06 15.74 13.65
CA GLU A 348 8.69 16.43 12.53
C GLU A 348 10.17 16.68 12.82
N ASP A 349 10.50 17.12 14.04
CA ASP A 349 11.87 17.34 14.49
C ASP A 349 12.67 16.02 14.51
N GLN A 350 12.04 14.90 14.88
CA GLN A 350 12.67 13.56 14.81
C GLN A 350 12.91 13.11 13.37
N GLN A 351 11.94 13.31 12.47
CA GLN A 351 12.10 12.94 11.05
C GLN A 351 13.13 13.82 10.32
N GLU A 352 13.17 15.13 10.62
CA GLU A 352 14.16 16.05 10.05
C GLU A 352 15.58 15.69 10.53
N GLN A 353 15.75 15.35 11.82
CA GLN A 353 17.04 14.89 12.35
C GLN A 353 17.49 13.54 11.76
N GLU A 354 16.56 12.59 11.57
CA GLU A 354 16.85 11.30 10.92
C GLU A 354 17.29 11.52 9.47
N GLN A 355 16.61 12.39 8.71
CA GLN A 355 16.98 12.73 7.32
C GLN A 355 18.32 13.47 7.21
N GLU A 356 18.61 14.40 8.12
CA GLU A 356 19.90 15.11 8.14
C GLU A 356 21.05 14.13 8.46
N SER A 357 20.86 13.20 9.40
CA SER A 357 21.86 12.20 9.77
C SER A 357 22.20 11.22 8.64
N GLU A 358 21.21 10.77 7.86
CA GLU A 358 21.45 9.92 6.67
C GLU A 358 22.21 10.67 5.56
N SER A 359 22.00 11.98 5.43
CA SER A 359 22.71 12.82 4.47
C SER A 359 24.17 13.07 4.86
N GLU A 360 24.46 13.19 6.16
CA GLU A 360 25.83 13.33 6.68
C GLU A 360 26.63 12.03 6.58
N ASP A 361 26.01 10.87 6.82
CA ASP A 361 26.65 9.57 6.65
C ASP A 361 26.96 9.23 5.18
N GLU A 362 26.13 9.69 4.24
CA GLU A 362 26.43 9.61 2.80
C GLU A 362 27.61 10.52 2.37
N GLU A 363 27.77 11.72 2.97
CA GLU A 363 28.91 12.60 2.71
C GLU A 363 30.21 12.08 3.34
N LEU A 364 30.14 11.51 4.55
CA LEU A 364 31.28 10.88 5.23
C LEU A 364 31.78 9.65 4.46
N CYS A 365 30.89 8.85 3.87
CA CYS A 365 31.26 7.70 3.03
C CYS A 365 31.86 8.12 1.66
N LYS A 366 31.49 9.28 1.12
CA LYS A 366 32.11 9.86 -0.08
C LYS A 366 33.46 10.54 0.22
N GLY A 367 33.70 10.94 1.47
CA GLY A 367 34.94 11.56 1.95
C GLY A 367 36.10 10.60 2.27
N ALA A 368 35.83 9.32 2.54
CA ALA A 368 36.86 8.33 2.88
C ALA A 368 37.59 7.71 1.67
N GLY A 369 37.31 8.20 0.46
CA GLY A 369 37.76 7.61 -0.80
C GLY A 369 38.86 8.36 -1.54
N TYR A 370 39.64 9.26 -0.93
CA TYR A 370 40.86 9.81 -1.55
C TYR A 370 41.93 10.19 -0.51
N GLY A 371 42.90 9.30 -0.33
CA GLY A 371 44.15 9.58 0.38
C GLY A 371 45.14 8.46 0.12
N ARG A 372 46.21 8.77 -0.61
CA ARG A 372 47.31 7.87 -0.99
C ARG A 372 47.98 7.19 0.19
#